data_AF-A0A940ASE0-F1
#
_entry.id   AF-A0A940ASE0-F1
#
_cell.length_a   1.000
_cell.length_b   1.000
_cell.length_c   1.000
_cell.angle_alpha   90.00
_cell.angle_beta   90.00
_cell.angle_gamma   90.00
#
_symmetry.space_group_name_H-M   'P 1'
#
loop_
_entity.id
_entity.type
_entity.pdbx_description
1 polymer ?
#
loop_
_entity_poly.entity_id
_entity_poly.type
_entity_poly.pdbx_seq_one_letter_code
_entity_poly.pdbx_strand_id
1 'polypeptide(L)'
;MIRVIKKLIDTYRTRYSISPIDLADFSETNRLHGKVAGIVLFIFGIGDLVGIFALHFNNLRDYISHLIYYGIFSIVGILAFLISIKVKSVMRQKAYIHKNIPFYMCLFWGIGAAVYNFYIFNHPFNGVLTLFLTVSVVLSMFYIPPLVFLTAFLLGLCPMSPGIYEEFGVSGLADAILILVIMFYFSLYKRRVEKQYLTLLKKQKKSLVAKTFGNFTLLYDNKVIKFSRTKSTELVAYLIYKNGSSVQTKELISVLYGDYADSAQYGASLRLLISDVKHSLAELEVQNFFVTEYNNFRINPEIIKCDYYDFLAGDRQAVKDFTGEFMSQYSWAEDVSAFLERKALG
;
A
#
# COMPACT_ATOMS: atom_id res chain seq x y z
N MET A 1 -26.34 7.48 -14.38
CA MET A 1 -25.63 7.49 -13.08
C MET A 1 -24.32 6.69 -13.12
N ILE A 2 -24.33 5.39 -13.49
CA ILE A 2 -23.14 4.51 -13.53
C ILE A 2 -22.02 5.03 -14.47
N ARG A 3 -22.38 5.58 -15.64
CA ARG A 3 -21.42 6.13 -16.62
C ARG A 3 -20.69 7.39 -16.12
N VAL A 4 -21.38 8.22 -15.35
CA VAL A 4 -20.84 9.47 -14.79
C VAL A 4 -19.86 9.14 -13.65
N ILE A 5 -20.22 8.20 -12.78
CA ILE A 5 -19.34 7.69 -11.72
C ILE A 5 -18.08 7.06 -12.33
N LYS A 6 -18.21 6.26 -13.40
CA LYS A 6 -17.06 5.65 -14.09
C LYS A 6 -16.12 6.69 -14.69
N LYS A 7 -16.69 7.72 -15.35
CA LYS A 7 -15.92 8.83 -15.93
C LYS A 7 -15.24 9.69 -14.85
N LEU A 8 -15.89 9.90 -13.70
CA LEU A 8 -15.30 10.58 -12.55
C LEU A 8 -14.15 9.78 -11.95
N ILE A 9 -14.32 8.46 -11.77
CA ILE A 9 -13.28 7.53 -11.29
C ILE A 9 -12.08 7.51 -12.25
N ASP A 10 -12.33 7.45 -13.55
CA ASP A 10 -11.26 7.45 -14.56
C ASP A 10 -10.54 8.81 -14.62
N THR A 11 -11.27 9.91 -14.47
CA THR A 11 -10.68 11.26 -14.39
C THR A 11 -9.92 11.49 -13.08
N TYR A 12 -10.34 10.84 -11.98
CA TYR A 12 -9.64 10.88 -10.70
C TYR A 12 -8.35 10.04 -10.74
N ARG A 13 -8.37 8.89 -11.44
CA ARG A 13 -7.20 8.04 -11.69
C ARG A 13 -6.12 8.71 -12.54
N THR A 14 -6.51 9.54 -13.50
CA THR A 14 -5.56 10.20 -14.41
C THR A 14 -4.97 11.48 -13.84
N ARG A 15 -5.65 12.14 -12.89
CA ARG A 15 -5.25 13.44 -12.33
C ARG A 15 -4.35 13.34 -11.08
N TYR A 16 -4.35 12.19 -10.40
CA TYR A 16 -3.45 11.89 -9.29
C TYR A 16 -2.56 10.69 -9.65
N SER A 17 -1.51 10.94 -10.44
CA SER A 17 -0.43 9.97 -10.67
C SER A 17 0.47 9.91 -9.44
N ILE A 18 -0.08 9.37 -8.35
CA ILE A 18 0.70 9.02 -7.17
C ILE A 18 1.56 7.81 -7.56
N SER A 19 2.85 7.88 -7.24
CA SER A 19 3.81 6.82 -7.57
C SER A 19 3.35 5.50 -6.93
N PRO A 20 3.41 4.35 -7.63
CA PRO A 20 2.99 3.05 -7.08
C PRO A 20 3.71 2.63 -5.80
N ILE A 21 4.81 3.29 -5.46
CA ILE A 21 5.59 3.08 -4.25
C ILE A 21 5.07 3.89 -3.05
N ASP A 22 4.36 5.01 -3.28
CA ASP A 22 3.55 5.69 -2.26
C ASP A 22 2.32 4.83 -1.85
N LEU A 23 1.95 3.88 -2.72
CA LEU A 23 0.87 2.89 -2.52
C LEU A 23 1.35 1.52 -2.01
N ALA A 24 2.65 1.30 -1.84
CA ALA A 24 3.24 0.08 -1.31
C ALA A 24 3.65 0.33 0.16
N ASP A 25 3.00 -0.13 1.23
CA ASP A 25 2.33 -1.41 1.45
C ASP A 25 1.20 -1.28 2.52
N PHE A 26 0.61 -0.09 2.68
CA PHE A 26 -0.42 0.19 3.68
C PHE A 26 -1.60 -0.78 3.62
N SER A 27 -1.96 -1.23 2.43
CA SER A 27 -3.11 -2.12 2.20
C SER A 27 -2.88 -3.55 2.71
N GLU A 28 -1.65 -4.06 2.66
CA GLU A 28 -1.31 -5.38 3.21
C GLU A 28 -1.14 -5.31 4.71
N THR A 29 -0.54 -4.23 5.21
CA THR A 29 -0.51 -3.92 6.63
C THR A 29 -1.94 -3.81 7.19
N ASN A 30 -2.84 -3.08 6.53
CA ASN A 30 -4.25 -2.96 6.95
C ASN A 30 -4.99 -4.31 6.86
N ARG A 31 -4.69 -5.16 5.85
CA ARG A 31 -5.24 -6.53 5.74
C ARG A 31 -4.79 -7.41 6.91
N LEU A 32 -3.50 -7.36 7.27
CA LEU A 32 -2.94 -8.09 8.40
C LEU A 32 -3.52 -7.60 9.73
N HIS A 33 -3.63 -6.27 9.90
CA HIS A 33 -4.29 -5.68 11.06
C HIS A 33 -5.75 -6.11 11.15
N GLY A 34 -6.52 -6.04 10.06
CA GLY A 34 -7.90 -6.52 10.02
C GLY A 34 -8.02 -8.02 10.33
N LYS A 35 -7.05 -8.84 9.90
CA LYS A 35 -7.01 -10.27 10.23
C LYS A 35 -6.79 -10.50 11.73
N VAL A 36 -5.77 -9.88 12.32
CA VAL A 36 -5.42 -10.11 13.74
C VAL A 36 -6.47 -9.46 14.64
N ALA A 37 -6.85 -8.21 14.38
CA ALA A 37 -7.91 -7.53 15.11
C ALA A 37 -9.24 -8.29 15.02
N GLY A 38 -9.60 -8.80 13.83
CA GLY A 38 -10.82 -9.60 13.65
C GLY A 38 -10.84 -10.87 14.50
N ILE A 39 -9.72 -11.61 14.57
CA ILE A 39 -9.61 -12.80 15.42
C ILE A 39 -9.75 -12.43 16.89
N VAL A 40 -9.07 -11.38 17.35
CA VAL A 40 -9.10 -10.97 18.75
C VAL A 40 -10.50 -10.50 19.15
N LEU A 41 -11.13 -9.63 18.36
CA LEU A 41 -12.51 -9.15 18.59
C LEU A 41 -13.52 -10.31 18.64
N PHE A 42 -13.31 -11.34 17.81
CA PHE A 42 -14.16 -12.53 17.82
C PHE A 42 -13.98 -13.39 19.07
N ILE A 43 -12.74 -13.64 19.50
CA ILE A 43 -12.46 -14.43 20.72
C ILE A 43 -13.02 -13.73 21.96
N PHE A 44 -12.82 -12.41 22.08
CA PHE A 44 -13.37 -11.64 23.20
C PHE A 44 -14.89 -11.61 23.16
N GLY A 45 -15.49 -11.24 22.02
CA GLY A 45 -16.95 -11.19 21.89
C GLY A 45 -17.64 -12.53 22.21
N ILE A 46 -17.09 -13.66 21.77
CA ILE A 46 -17.63 -14.98 22.14
C ILE A 46 -17.35 -15.32 23.60
N GLY A 47 -16.15 -15.03 24.11
CA GLY A 47 -15.78 -15.30 25.50
C GLY A 47 -16.75 -14.65 26.48
N ASP A 48 -17.06 -13.37 26.25
CA ASP A 48 -17.97 -12.61 27.11
C ASP A 48 -19.44 -12.99 26.92
N LEU A 49 -19.86 -13.34 25.70
CA LEU A 49 -21.18 -13.93 25.46
C LEU A 49 -21.37 -15.24 26.22
N VAL A 50 -20.38 -16.14 26.17
CA VAL A 50 -20.39 -17.41 26.89
C VAL A 50 -20.38 -17.15 28.40
N GLY A 51 -19.59 -16.18 28.88
CA GLY A 51 -19.55 -15.78 30.27
C GLY A 51 -20.90 -15.29 30.79
N ILE A 52 -21.58 -14.42 30.04
CA ILE A 52 -22.93 -13.93 30.39
C ILE A 52 -23.93 -15.07 30.38
N PHE A 53 -23.90 -15.93 29.37
CA PHE A 53 -24.81 -17.06 29.26
C PHE A 53 -24.61 -18.08 30.37
N ALA A 54 -23.37 -18.29 30.84
CA ALA A 54 -23.04 -19.21 31.92
C ALA A 54 -23.38 -18.66 33.31
N LEU A 55 -23.14 -17.37 33.55
CA LEU A 55 -23.31 -16.75 34.88
C LEU A 55 -24.73 -16.19 35.12
N HIS A 56 -25.42 -15.76 34.05
CA HIS A 56 -26.68 -15.02 34.16
C HIS A 56 -27.84 -15.65 33.36
N PHE A 57 -27.80 -16.97 33.14
CA PHE A 57 -28.77 -17.72 32.33
C PHE A 57 -30.25 -17.43 32.69
N ASN A 58 -30.54 -17.29 33.99
CA ASN A 58 -31.91 -17.11 34.48
C ASN A 58 -32.45 -15.66 34.30
N ASN A 59 -31.57 -14.66 34.17
CA ASN A 59 -31.93 -13.25 34.09
C ASN A 59 -31.44 -12.60 32.79
N LEU A 60 -31.45 -13.35 31.68
CA LEU A 60 -30.96 -12.85 30.38
C LEU A 60 -31.63 -11.56 29.91
N ARG A 61 -32.88 -11.30 30.33
CA ARG A 61 -33.65 -10.11 29.96
C ARG A 61 -33.00 -8.81 30.42
N ASP A 62 -32.33 -8.84 31.56
CA ASP A 62 -31.69 -7.65 32.15
C ASP A 62 -30.34 -7.36 31.46
N TYR A 63 -29.77 -8.35 30.76
CA TYR A 63 -28.48 -8.27 30.07
C TYR A 63 -28.62 -8.19 28.54
N ILE A 64 -29.80 -7.85 28.02
CA ILE A 64 -30.04 -7.73 26.57
C ILE A 64 -29.05 -6.77 25.90
N SER A 65 -28.76 -5.62 26.50
CA SER A 65 -27.79 -4.65 25.98
C SER A 65 -26.38 -5.26 25.86
N HIS A 66 -26.00 -6.14 26.79
CA HIS A 66 -24.70 -6.82 26.77
C HIS A 66 -24.65 -7.88 25.67
N LEU A 67 -25.72 -8.68 25.52
CA LEU A 67 -25.81 -9.70 24.46
C LEU A 67 -25.75 -9.06 23.07
N ILE A 68 -26.41 -7.92 22.88
CA ILE A 68 -26.36 -7.16 21.62
C ILE A 68 -24.94 -6.60 21.41
N TYR A 69 -24.32 -6.03 22.44
CA TYR A 69 -22.97 -5.48 22.37
C TYR A 69 -21.93 -6.53 21.97
N TYR A 70 -21.79 -7.62 22.73
CA TYR A 70 -20.82 -8.68 22.45
C TYR A 70 -21.16 -9.50 21.18
N GLY A 71 -22.45 -9.59 20.83
CA GLY A 71 -22.92 -10.14 19.57
C GLY A 71 -22.44 -9.34 18.36
N ILE A 72 -22.57 -8.01 18.40
CA ILE A 72 -22.07 -7.12 17.35
C ILE A 72 -20.55 -7.23 17.25
N PHE A 73 -19.82 -7.24 18.37
CA PHE A 73 -18.36 -7.42 18.40
C PHE A 73 -17.92 -8.72 17.71
N SER A 74 -18.60 -9.82 18.01
CA SER A 74 -18.33 -11.13 17.41
C SER A 74 -18.57 -11.13 15.90
N ILE A 75 -19.70 -10.57 15.44
CA ILE A 75 -20.05 -10.48 14.03
C ILE A 75 -19.05 -9.61 13.26
N VAL A 76 -18.69 -8.45 13.81
CA VAL A 76 -17.68 -7.55 13.21
C VAL A 76 -16.32 -8.24 13.15
N GLY A 77 -15.92 -8.99 14.17
CA GLY A 77 -14.69 -9.78 14.20
C GLY A 77 -14.64 -10.83 13.07
N ILE A 78 -15.71 -11.62 12.91
CA ILE A 78 -15.82 -12.62 11.82
C ILE A 78 -15.75 -11.94 10.45
N LEU A 79 -16.52 -10.86 10.24
CA LEU A 79 -16.56 -10.17 8.96
C LEU A 79 -15.18 -9.61 8.59
N ALA A 80 -14.49 -8.95 9.53
CA ALA A 80 -13.13 -8.46 9.32
C ALA A 80 -12.15 -9.59 8.96
N PHE A 81 -12.25 -10.74 9.63
CA PHE A 81 -11.44 -11.91 9.34
C PHE A 81 -11.70 -12.49 7.93
N LEU A 82 -12.96 -12.75 7.56
CA LEU A 82 -13.35 -13.30 6.26
C LEU A 82 -12.93 -12.39 5.09
N ILE A 83 -13.10 -11.07 5.28
CA ILE A 83 -12.66 -10.06 4.33
C ILE A 83 -11.13 -10.13 4.17
N SER A 84 -10.37 -10.24 5.27
CA SER A 84 -8.89 -10.30 5.21
C SER A 84 -8.35 -11.49 4.41
N ILE A 85 -9.08 -12.61 4.40
CA ILE A 85 -8.75 -13.83 3.65
C ILE A 85 -9.01 -13.60 2.16
N LYS A 86 -10.20 -13.10 1.82
CA LYS A 86 -10.62 -12.90 0.43
C LYS A 86 -9.74 -11.89 -0.32
N VAL A 87 -9.15 -10.94 0.42
CA VAL A 87 -8.32 -9.86 -0.09
C VAL A 87 -6.85 -10.28 -0.33
N LYS A 88 -6.42 -11.45 0.17
CA LYS A 88 -5.03 -11.96 0.08
C LYS A 88 -4.57 -12.22 -1.36
N SER A 89 -5.46 -12.62 -2.27
CA SER A 89 -5.13 -13.03 -3.65
C SER A 89 -5.23 -11.90 -4.68
N VAL A 90 -5.48 -10.66 -4.26
CA VAL A 90 -5.67 -9.53 -5.18
C VAL A 90 -4.33 -9.00 -5.68
N MET A 91 -4.16 -8.87 -7.01
CA MET A 91 -2.98 -8.28 -7.64
C MET A 91 -2.68 -6.86 -7.12
N ARG A 92 -1.40 -6.57 -6.88
CA ARG A 92 -0.89 -5.37 -6.18
C ARG A 92 -1.40 -4.03 -6.77
N GLN A 93 -1.60 -3.93 -8.09
CA GLN A 93 -2.16 -2.73 -8.74
C GLN A 93 -3.64 -2.44 -8.41
N LYS A 94 -4.43 -3.47 -8.08
CA LYS A 94 -5.84 -3.34 -7.73
C LYS A 94 -6.07 -3.36 -6.21
N ALA A 95 -4.99 -3.51 -5.44
CA ALA A 95 -5.02 -3.64 -4.00
C ALA A 95 -5.60 -2.41 -3.32
N TYR A 96 -5.22 -1.19 -3.69
CA TYR A 96 -5.73 0.00 -2.99
C TYR A 96 -7.26 0.09 -2.96
N ILE A 97 -7.90 -0.16 -4.10
CA ILE A 97 -9.36 -0.10 -4.21
C ILE A 97 -10.00 -1.33 -3.53
N HIS A 98 -9.57 -2.55 -3.84
CA HIS A 98 -10.20 -3.75 -3.28
C HIS A 98 -9.86 -4.07 -1.81
N LYS A 99 -8.69 -3.65 -1.32
CA LYS A 99 -8.28 -3.82 0.09
C LYS A 99 -8.84 -2.71 0.99
N ASN A 100 -9.11 -1.51 0.47
CA ASN A 100 -9.71 -0.41 1.24
C ASN A 100 -11.24 -0.31 1.12
N ILE A 101 -11.89 -0.85 0.06
CA ILE A 101 -13.37 -0.88 -0.03
C ILE A 101 -14.00 -1.53 1.21
N PRO A 102 -13.54 -2.69 1.69
CA PRO A 102 -14.12 -3.29 2.89
C PRO A 102 -13.95 -2.42 4.13
N PHE A 103 -12.83 -1.69 4.22
CA PHE A 103 -12.60 -0.71 5.27
C PHE A 103 -13.59 0.45 5.20
N TYR A 104 -13.81 1.04 4.01
CA TYR A 104 -14.79 2.10 3.82
C TYR A 104 -16.24 1.62 4.01
N MET A 105 -16.54 0.35 3.71
CA MET A 105 -17.85 -0.25 3.99
C MET A 105 -18.05 -0.49 5.48
N CYS A 106 -17.04 -0.99 6.21
CA CYS A 106 -17.09 -1.11 7.67
C CYS A 106 -17.19 0.26 8.35
N LEU A 107 -16.48 1.28 7.84
CA LEU A 107 -16.60 2.67 8.29
C LEU A 107 -18.04 3.19 8.10
N PHE A 108 -18.58 3.06 6.90
CA PHE A 108 -19.91 3.54 6.57
C PHE A 108 -20.99 2.82 7.38
N TRP A 109 -20.84 1.50 7.56
CA TRP A 109 -21.73 0.71 8.39
C TRP A 109 -21.61 1.05 9.88
N GLY A 110 -20.39 1.24 10.40
CA GLY A 110 -20.16 1.61 11.80
C GLY A 110 -20.70 3.01 12.15
N ILE A 111 -20.47 4.00 11.27
CA ILE A 111 -21.06 5.34 11.41
C ILE A 111 -22.59 5.28 11.25
N GLY A 112 -23.10 4.49 10.30
CA GLY A 112 -24.53 4.28 10.12
C GLY A 112 -25.20 3.63 11.33
N ALA A 113 -24.58 2.61 11.92
CA ALA A 113 -25.05 1.94 13.13
C ALA A 113 -25.04 2.88 14.35
N ALA A 114 -24.02 3.73 14.47
CA ALA A 114 -23.97 4.76 15.50
C ALA A 114 -25.12 5.76 15.39
N VAL A 115 -25.36 6.29 14.18
CA VAL A 115 -26.47 7.22 13.91
C VAL A 115 -27.83 6.54 14.13
N TYR A 116 -27.97 5.27 13.75
CA TYR A 116 -29.20 4.49 13.92
C TYR A 116 -29.51 4.24 15.40
N ASN A 117 -28.51 3.87 16.20
CA ASN A 117 -28.68 3.71 17.65
C ASN A 117 -29.00 5.04 18.35
N PHE A 118 -28.39 6.14 17.89
CA PHE A 118 -28.59 7.47 18.46
C PHE A 118 -30.00 8.04 18.17
N TYR A 119 -30.47 7.95 16.93
CA TYR A 119 -31.69 8.64 16.48
C TYR A 119 -32.94 7.75 16.38
N ILE A 120 -32.80 6.44 16.14
CA ILE A 120 -33.95 5.56 15.90
C ILE A 120 -34.28 4.72 17.13
N PHE A 121 -33.29 4.14 17.80
CA PHE A 121 -33.52 3.37 19.02
C PHE A 121 -33.53 4.20 20.30
N ASN A 122 -33.23 5.51 20.22
CA ASN A 122 -33.18 6.42 21.37
C ASN A 122 -32.23 5.93 22.50
N HIS A 123 -31.17 5.19 22.13
CA HIS A 123 -30.11 4.73 23.03
C HIS A 123 -28.83 5.53 22.74
N PRO A 124 -28.73 6.78 23.22
CA PRO A 124 -27.65 7.70 22.86
C PRO A 124 -26.28 7.15 23.26
N PHE A 125 -26.20 6.47 24.42
CA PHE A 125 -24.96 5.88 24.90
C PHE A 125 -24.38 4.81 23.96
N ASN A 126 -25.22 3.86 23.52
CA ASN A 126 -24.83 2.81 22.56
C ASN A 126 -24.45 3.38 21.18
N GLY A 127 -25.10 4.47 20.77
CA GLY A 127 -24.74 5.21 19.56
C GLY A 127 -23.36 5.87 19.64
N VAL A 128 -23.03 6.52 20.77
CA VAL A 128 -21.71 7.13 20.95
C VAL A 128 -20.62 6.05 21.07
N LEU A 129 -20.91 4.92 21.72
CA LEU A 129 -19.94 3.81 21.89
C LEU A 129 -19.57 3.17 20.56
N THR A 130 -20.57 2.89 19.72
CA THR A 130 -20.35 2.36 18.36
C THR A 130 -19.63 3.36 17.46
N LEU A 131 -19.90 4.67 17.58
CA LEU A 131 -19.15 5.72 16.88
C LEU A 131 -17.68 5.72 17.32
N PHE A 132 -17.42 5.68 18.62
CA PHE A 132 -16.07 5.74 19.19
C PHE A 132 -15.22 4.52 18.81
N LEU A 133 -15.79 3.32 18.87
CA LEU A 133 -15.12 2.09 18.43
C LEU A 133 -14.80 2.14 16.93
N THR A 134 -15.75 2.63 16.12
CA THR A 134 -15.54 2.81 14.68
C THR A 134 -14.41 3.80 14.41
N VAL A 135 -14.41 4.96 15.07
CA VAL A 135 -13.36 5.99 14.94
C VAL A 135 -11.99 5.49 15.42
N SER A 136 -11.95 4.70 16.50
CA SER A 136 -10.69 4.13 17.02
C SER A 136 -10.06 3.14 16.06
N VAL A 137 -10.88 2.24 15.48
CA VAL A 137 -10.42 1.31 14.43
C VAL A 137 -9.89 2.08 13.22
N VAL A 138 -10.54 3.18 12.86
CA VAL A 138 -10.19 4.02 11.73
C VAL A 138 -8.89 4.80 11.96
N LEU A 139 -8.74 5.45 13.12
CA LEU A 139 -7.54 6.23 13.47
C LEU A 139 -6.30 5.35 13.59
N SER A 140 -6.44 4.10 14.05
CA SER A 140 -5.32 3.14 14.12
C SER A 140 -4.76 2.75 12.75
N MET A 141 -5.54 2.99 11.68
CA MET A 141 -5.21 2.62 10.30
C MET A 141 -4.66 3.81 9.50
N PHE A 142 -4.79 5.04 9.98
CA PHE A 142 -4.17 6.23 9.36
C PHE A 142 -2.77 6.48 9.91
N TYR A 143 -1.91 7.18 9.15
CA TYR A 143 -0.58 7.58 9.62
C TYR A 143 -0.72 8.72 10.65
N ILE A 144 -1.10 8.35 11.86
CA ILE A 144 -1.24 9.26 12.99
C ILE A 144 -0.15 8.89 13.99
N PRO A 145 0.63 9.86 14.50
CA PRO A 145 1.61 9.59 15.55
C PRO A 145 0.94 8.81 16.70
N PRO A 146 1.53 7.71 17.21
CA PRO A 146 0.92 6.87 18.25
C PRO A 146 0.49 7.67 19.49
N LEU A 147 1.20 8.76 19.79
CA LEU A 147 0.89 9.67 20.88
C LEU A 147 -0.37 10.49 20.61
N VAL A 148 -0.54 11.00 19.39
CA VAL A 148 -1.77 11.71 18.95
C VAL A 148 -2.97 10.76 18.94
N PHE A 149 -2.76 9.51 18.51
CA PHE A 149 -3.78 8.45 18.59
C PHE A 149 -4.20 8.19 20.04
N LEU A 150 -3.24 8.01 20.94
CA LEU A 150 -3.50 7.74 22.36
C LEU A 150 -4.20 8.92 23.03
N THR A 151 -3.81 10.17 22.74
CA THR A 151 -4.50 11.35 23.26
C THR A 151 -5.93 11.46 22.74
N ALA A 152 -6.18 11.17 21.45
CA ALA A 152 -7.52 11.21 20.88
C ALA A 152 -8.42 10.12 21.47
N PHE A 153 -7.87 8.91 21.68
CA PHE A 153 -8.60 7.81 22.29
C PHE A 153 -8.94 8.11 23.76
N LEU A 154 -7.99 8.64 24.55
CA LEU A 154 -8.25 9.03 25.94
C LEU A 154 -9.27 10.17 26.03
N LEU A 155 -9.20 11.16 25.14
CA LEU A 155 -10.18 12.26 25.09
C LEU A 155 -11.60 11.76 24.77
N GLY A 156 -11.74 10.68 24.00
CA GLY A 156 -13.04 10.07 23.72
C GLY A 156 -13.50 9.07 24.80
N LEU A 157 -12.59 8.30 25.39
CA LEU A 157 -12.92 7.29 26.39
C LEU A 157 -13.21 7.89 27.77
N CYS A 158 -12.40 8.86 28.23
CA CYS A 158 -12.54 9.43 29.58
C CYS A 158 -13.94 10.03 29.86
N PRO A 159 -14.59 10.76 28.94
CA PRO A 159 -15.96 11.23 29.15
C PRO A 159 -17.00 10.11 29.16
N MET A 160 -16.71 8.98 28.50
CA MET A 160 -17.63 7.85 28.35
C MET A 160 -17.46 6.79 29.44
N SER A 161 -16.34 6.79 30.16
CA SER A 161 -16.03 5.77 31.16
C SER A 161 -17.10 5.61 32.25
N PRO A 162 -17.78 6.66 32.74
CA PRO A 162 -18.84 6.49 33.73
C PRO A 162 -20.03 5.68 33.18
N GLY A 163 -20.48 5.99 31.95
CA GLY A 163 -21.58 5.25 31.33
C GLY A 163 -21.17 3.81 30.96
N ILE A 164 -19.91 3.58 30.56
CA ILE A 164 -19.41 2.22 30.30
C ILE A 164 -19.42 1.39 31.58
N TYR A 165 -19.06 2.00 32.70
CA TYR A 165 -19.07 1.34 34.00
C TYR A 165 -20.49 1.07 34.53
N GLU A 166 -21.41 2.02 34.39
CA GLU A 166 -22.80 1.85 34.82
C GLU A 166 -23.50 0.75 34.02
N GLU A 167 -23.26 0.69 32.71
CA GLU A 167 -23.99 -0.21 31.82
C GLU A 167 -23.30 -1.57 31.65
N PHE A 168 -21.96 -1.66 31.75
CA PHE A 168 -21.20 -2.89 31.50
C PHE A 168 -20.23 -3.27 32.63
N GLY A 169 -20.21 -2.53 33.74
CA GLY A 169 -19.38 -2.83 34.90
C GLY A 169 -17.86 -2.80 34.63
N VAL A 170 -17.12 -3.58 35.41
CA VAL A 170 -15.65 -3.66 35.32
C VAL A 170 -15.18 -4.32 34.02
N SER A 171 -15.96 -5.24 33.44
CA SER A 171 -15.62 -5.91 32.18
C SER A 171 -15.61 -4.93 31.01
N GLY A 172 -16.61 -4.05 30.89
CA GLY A 172 -16.64 -3.05 29.81
C GLY A 172 -15.46 -2.07 29.85
N LEU A 173 -15.02 -1.67 31.04
CA LEU A 173 -13.82 -0.85 31.20
C LEU A 173 -12.54 -1.63 30.84
N ALA A 174 -12.47 -2.91 31.22
CA ALA A 174 -11.34 -3.77 30.89
C ALA A 174 -11.20 -3.97 29.37
N ASP A 175 -12.31 -4.15 28.66
CA ASP A 175 -12.34 -4.28 27.20
C ASP A 175 -11.90 -3.00 26.49
N ALA A 176 -12.34 -1.83 26.98
CA ALA A 176 -11.91 -0.55 26.44
C ALA A 176 -10.39 -0.34 26.57
N ILE A 177 -9.82 -0.71 27.72
CA ILE A 177 -8.38 -0.66 27.98
C ILE A 177 -7.64 -1.65 27.08
N LEU A 178 -8.15 -2.87 26.95
CA LEU A 178 -7.58 -3.89 26.09
C LEU A 178 -7.55 -3.44 24.62
N ILE A 179 -8.66 -2.89 24.11
CA ILE A 179 -8.76 -2.34 22.75
C ILE A 179 -7.72 -1.24 22.55
N LEU A 180 -7.55 -0.32 23.52
CA LEU A 180 -6.50 0.70 23.46
C LEU A 180 -5.11 0.08 23.33
N VAL A 181 -4.77 -0.90 24.17
CA VAL A 181 -3.44 -1.54 24.15
C VAL A 181 -3.18 -2.23 22.81
N ILE A 182 -4.16 -2.95 22.28
CA ILE A 182 -4.06 -3.65 20.98
C ILE A 182 -3.92 -2.63 19.84
N MET A 183 -4.77 -1.60 19.80
CA MET A 183 -4.73 -0.56 18.76
C MET A 183 -3.41 0.22 18.80
N PHE A 184 -2.90 0.51 19.99
CA PHE A 184 -1.62 1.18 20.17
C PHE A 184 -0.44 0.30 19.71
N TYR A 185 -0.45 -0.99 20.04
CA TYR A 185 0.53 -1.96 19.54
C TYR A 185 0.54 -2.01 18.01
N PHE A 186 -0.64 -2.05 17.38
CA PHE A 186 -0.77 -2.05 15.93
C PHE A 186 -0.28 -0.76 15.27
N SER A 187 -0.59 0.40 15.85
CA SER A 187 -0.04 1.69 15.42
C SER A 187 1.50 1.69 15.45
N LEU A 188 2.10 1.14 16.52
CA LEU A 188 3.56 1.01 16.63
C LEU A 188 4.16 -0.01 15.65
N TYR A 189 3.48 -1.13 15.41
CA TYR A 189 3.92 -2.15 14.47
C TYR A 189 3.94 -1.59 13.04
N LYS A 190 2.85 -0.93 12.63
CA LYS A 190 2.73 -0.25 11.33
C LYS A 190 3.85 0.76 11.11
N ARG A 191 4.07 1.66 12.07
CA ARG A 191 5.14 2.66 12.02
C ARG A 191 6.54 2.03 11.87
N ARG A 192 6.80 0.90 12.55
CA ARG A 192 8.08 0.18 12.45
C ARG A 192 8.30 -0.42 11.06
N VAL A 193 7.30 -1.10 10.52
CA VAL A 193 7.38 -1.75 9.20
C VAL A 193 7.60 -0.72 8.09
N GLU A 194 6.83 0.37 8.08
CA GLU A 194 6.99 1.45 7.10
C GLU A 194 8.36 2.12 7.21
N LYS A 195 8.84 2.39 8.44
CA LYS A 195 10.18 2.96 8.65
C LYS A 195 11.28 2.03 8.11
N GLN A 196 11.18 0.73 8.35
CA GLN A 196 12.11 -0.27 7.82
C GLN A 196 12.10 -0.27 6.28
N TYR A 197 10.90 -0.26 5.68
CA TYR A 197 10.73 -0.23 4.24
C TYR A 197 11.34 1.04 3.61
N LEU A 198 11.03 2.23 4.13
CA LEU A 198 11.62 3.49 3.66
C LEU A 198 13.14 3.53 3.83
N THR A 199 13.67 2.93 4.90
CA THR A 199 15.12 2.83 5.10
C THR A 199 15.77 1.93 4.06
N LEU A 200 15.14 0.80 3.73
CA LEU A 200 15.58 -0.10 2.67
C LEU A 200 15.57 0.59 1.31
N LEU A 201 14.50 1.31 0.97
CA LEU A 201 14.41 2.05 -0.30
C LEU A 201 15.47 3.15 -0.38
N LYS A 202 15.70 3.90 0.70
CA LYS A 202 16.77 4.91 0.77
C LYS A 202 18.16 4.30 0.63
N LYS A 203 18.39 3.11 1.21
CA LYS A 203 19.65 2.37 1.05
C LYS A 203 19.83 1.95 -0.41
N GLN A 204 18.81 1.33 -1.00
CA GLN A 204 18.83 0.92 -2.41
C GLN A 204 19.07 2.12 -3.34
N LYS A 205 18.41 3.26 -3.13
CA LYS A 205 18.63 4.48 -3.92
C LYS A 205 20.07 5.00 -3.86
N LYS A 206 20.75 4.81 -2.72
CA LYS A 206 22.16 5.19 -2.56
C LYS A 206 23.11 4.20 -3.24
N SER A 207 22.79 2.91 -3.17
CA SER A 207 23.64 1.84 -3.70
C SER A 207 23.45 1.63 -5.21
N LEU A 208 22.22 1.75 -5.72
CA LEU A 208 21.86 1.50 -7.11
C LEU A 208 21.91 2.80 -7.93
N VAL A 209 22.86 2.88 -8.86
CA VAL A 209 23.11 4.05 -9.70
C VAL A 209 23.08 3.65 -11.17
N ALA A 210 22.24 4.28 -11.97
CA ALA A 210 22.30 4.25 -13.42
C ALA A 210 23.10 5.45 -13.92
N LYS A 211 24.11 5.17 -14.75
CA LYS A 211 24.74 6.17 -15.61
C LYS A 211 24.18 6.00 -17.00
N THR A 212 23.62 7.06 -17.55
CA THR A 212 22.93 7.08 -18.84
C THR A 212 23.60 8.01 -19.83
N PHE A 213 24.39 8.98 -19.37
CA PHE A 213 25.21 9.80 -20.24
C PHE A 213 26.43 9.03 -20.75
N GLY A 214 26.70 9.13 -22.05
CA GLY A 214 27.64 8.26 -22.75
C GLY A 214 27.10 6.83 -22.85
N ASN A 215 27.88 5.84 -22.38
CA ASN A 215 27.45 4.45 -22.37
C ASN A 215 26.62 4.09 -21.14
N PHE A 216 25.42 3.53 -21.35
CA PHE A 216 24.58 3.02 -20.27
C PHE A 216 25.33 2.00 -19.39
N THR A 217 25.38 2.26 -18.08
CA THR A 217 25.96 1.37 -17.08
C THR A 217 25.13 1.38 -15.81
N LEU A 218 24.76 0.19 -15.32
CA LEU A 218 24.09 0.01 -14.04
C LEU A 218 25.09 -0.42 -12.96
N LEU A 219 25.12 0.31 -11.85
CA LEU A 219 26.06 0.13 -10.76
C LEU A 219 25.31 -0.22 -9.46
N TYR A 220 25.85 -1.15 -8.68
CA TYR A 220 25.45 -1.40 -7.29
C TYR A 220 26.67 -1.28 -6.38
N ASP A 221 26.62 -0.38 -5.40
CA ASP A 221 27.76 -0.05 -4.52
C ASP A 221 29.05 0.23 -5.32
N ASN A 222 28.94 1.05 -6.37
CA ASN A 222 30.00 1.40 -7.33
C ASN A 222 30.59 0.24 -8.16
N LYS A 223 29.97 -0.96 -8.14
CA LYS A 223 30.36 -2.10 -8.99
C LYS A 223 29.38 -2.28 -10.14
N VAL A 224 29.89 -2.54 -11.34
CA VAL A 224 29.05 -2.79 -12.53
C VAL A 224 28.26 -4.07 -12.37
N ILE A 225 26.94 -3.98 -12.49
CA ILE A 225 26.04 -5.13 -12.53
C ILE A 225 26.16 -5.78 -13.90
N LYS A 226 26.55 -7.06 -13.93
CA LYS A 226 26.60 -7.84 -15.17
C LYS A 226 25.38 -8.75 -15.22
N PHE A 227 24.57 -8.59 -16.26
CA PHE A 227 23.49 -9.53 -16.57
C PHE A 227 24.03 -10.69 -17.41
N SER A 228 23.34 -11.83 -17.38
CA SER A 228 23.76 -13.00 -18.17
C SER A 228 23.66 -12.76 -19.67
N ARG A 229 22.73 -11.89 -20.09
CA ARG A 229 22.49 -11.57 -21.51
C ARG A 229 22.70 -10.08 -21.76
N THR A 230 23.34 -9.75 -22.88
CA THR A 230 23.58 -8.36 -23.31
C THR A 230 22.27 -7.58 -23.51
N LYS A 231 21.25 -8.21 -24.10
CA LYS A 231 19.91 -7.60 -24.26
C LYS A 231 19.17 -7.37 -22.94
N SER A 232 19.55 -8.02 -21.84
CA SER A 232 18.98 -7.72 -20.52
C SER A 232 19.40 -6.32 -20.07
N THR A 233 20.65 -5.94 -20.33
CA THR A 233 21.16 -4.59 -20.07
C THR A 233 20.38 -3.54 -20.87
N GLU A 234 20.17 -3.81 -22.16
CA GLU A 234 19.41 -2.93 -23.06
C GLU A 234 17.93 -2.78 -22.63
N LEU A 235 17.29 -3.88 -22.23
CA LEU A 235 15.93 -3.86 -21.67
C LEU A 235 15.84 -2.92 -20.46
N VAL A 236 16.80 -3.00 -19.54
CA VAL A 236 16.84 -2.13 -18.36
C VAL A 236 17.09 -0.69 -18.76
N ALA A 237 18.01 -0.44 -19.70
CA ALA A 237 18.31 0.89 -20.22
C ALA A 237 17.06 1.58 -20.78
N TYR A 238 16.29 0.86 -21.60
CA TYR A 238 15.06 1.38 -22.19
C TYR A 238 13.98 1.70 -21.14
N LEU A 239 13.84 0.83 -20.13
CA LEU A 239 12.88 1.08 -19.05
C LEU A 239 13.31 2.26 -18.16
N ILE A 240 14.62 2.48 -17.98
CA ILE A 240 15.14 3.69 -17.33
C ILE A 240 14.81 4.93 -18.15
N TYR A 241 15.02 4.91 -19.45
CA TYR A 241 14.64 6.01 -20.32
C TYR A 241 13.14 6.39 -20.16
N LYS A 242 12.26 5.39 -20.02
CA LYS A 242 10.81 5.60 -19.84
C LYS A 242 10.40 6.13 -18.46
N ASN A 243 11.34 6.29 -17.53
CA ASN A 243 11.18 6.95 -16.23
C ASN A 243 9.89 6.55 -15.47
N GLY A 244 9.68 5.24 -15.30
CA GLY A 244 8.53 4.69 -14.58
C GLY A 244 7.22 4.60 -15.37
N SER A 245 7.21 5.05 -16.63
CA SER A 245 6.09 4.83 -17.55
C SER A 245 5.94 3.35 -17.88
N SER A 246 4.69 2.90 -18.03
CA SER A 246 4.39 1.51 -18.40
C SER A 246 4.65 1.29 -19.89
N VAL A 247 5.44 0.27 -20.19
CA VAL A 247 5.83 -0.13 -21.55
C VAL A 247 5.20 -1.46 -21.90
N GLN A 248 4.58 -1.57 -23.07
CA GLN A 248 3.94 -2.80 -23.50
C GLN A 248 4.95 -3.84 -24.01
N THR A 249 4.61 -5.12 -23.92
CA THR A 249 5.41 -6.22 -24.49
C THR A 249 5.78 -5.97 -25.95
N LYS A 250 4.85 -5.50 -26.78
CA LYS A 250 5.07 -5.27 -28.22
C LYS A 250 6.11 -4.17 -28.46
N GLU A 251 6.04 -3.08 -27.70
CA GLU A 251 7.01 -1.99 -27.77
C GLU A 251 8.41 -2.47 -27.38
N LEU A 252 8.53 -3.24 -26.29
CA LEU A 252 9.81 -3.82 -25.90
C LEU A 252 10.40 -4.76 -26.96
N ILE A 253 9.56 -5.54 -27.64
CA ILE A 253 10.03 -6.44 -28.70
C ILE A 253 10.54 -5.63 -29.90
N SER A 254 9.81 -4.60 -30.35
CA SER A 254 10.23 -3.73 -31.47
C SER A 254 11.54 -3.00 -31.14
N VAL A 255 11.67 -2.44 -29.94
CA VAL A 255 12.88 -1.73 -29.52
C VAL A 255 14.09 -2.66 -29.43
N LEU A 256 13.91 -3.86 -28.84
CA LEU A 256 15.02 -4.79 -28.64
C LEU A 256 15.39 -5.59 -29.89
N TYR A 257 14.44 -5.92 -30.77
CA TYR A 257 14.66 -6.86 -31.88
C TYR A 257 14.35 -6.28 -33.26
N GLY A 258 13.91 -5.01 -33.34
CA GLY A 258 13.49 -4.35 -34.57
C GLY A 258 12.04 -4.63 -34.95
N ASP A 259 11.52 -3.86 -35.90
CA ASP A 259 10.09 -3.83 -36.26
C ASP A 259 9.56 -5.10 -36.94
N TYR A 260 10.44 -5.97 -37.45
CA TYR A 260 10.09 -7.22 -38.12
C TYR A 260 10.07 -8.45 -37.20
N ALA A 261 10.16 -8.25 -35.88
CA ALA A 261 10.24 -9.32 -34.90
C ALA A 261 8.89 -10.05 -34.69
N ASP A 262 8.85 -11.37 -34.94
CA ASP A 262 7.67 -12.22 -34.67
C ASP A 262 7.31 -12.29 -33.17
N SER A 263 6.12 -11.79 -32.84
CA SER A 263 5.61 -11.64 -31.47
C SER A 263 5.66 -12.92 -30.61
N ALA A 264 5.55 -14.11 -31.20
CA ALA A 264 5.51 -15.38 -30.45
C ALA A 264 6.88 -15.82 -29.92
N GLN A 265 7.89 -15.88 -30.78
CA GLN A 265 9.25 -16.29 -30.44
C GLN A 265 9.94 -15.26 -29.52
N TYR A 266 9.82 -13.98 -29.87
CA TYR A 266 10.45 -12.90 -29.09
C TYR A 266 9.74 -12.63 -27.76
N GLY A 267 8.45 -12.97 -27.64
CA GLY A 267 7.75 -12.97 -26.36
C GLY A 267 8.32 -13.97 -25.35
N ALA A 268 8.77 -15.14 -25.80
CA ALA A 268 9.47 -16.10 -24.95
C ALA A 268 10.87 -15.60 -24.56
N SER A 269 11.60 -15.00 -25.50
CA SER A 269 12.90 -14.38 -25.23
C SER A 269 12.80 -13.25 -24.20
N LEU A 270 11.81 -12.36 -24.33
CA LEU A 270 11.59 -11.26 -23.38
C LEU A 270 11.36 -11.79 -21.95
N ARG A 271 10.62 -12.88 -21.78
CA ARG A 271 10.42 -13.50 -20.45
C ARG A 271 11.74 -13.99 -19.85
N LEU A 272 12.65 -14.54 -20.67
CA LEU A 272 13.99 -14.94 -20.23
C LEU A 272 14.84 -13.73 -19.83
N LEU A 273 14.79 -12.62 -20.57
CA LEU A 273 15.46 -11.37 -20.20
C LEU A 273 14.94 -10.83 -18.86
N ILE A 274 13.63 -10.79 -18.67
CA ILE A 274 13.02 -10.34 -17.41
C ILE A 274 13.44 -11.24 -16.25
N SER A 275 13.48 -12.56 -16.46
CA SER A 275 13.92 -13.51 -15.44
C SER A 275 15.39 -13.31 -15.07
N ASP A 276 16.26 -13.10 -16.06
CA ASP A 276 17.69 -12.82 -15.87
C ASP A 276 17.91 -11.55 -15.04
N VAL A 277 17.20 -10.47 -15.37
CA VAL A 277 17.30 -9.23 -14.60
C VAL A 277 16.77 -9.41 -13.18
N LYS A 278 15.62 -10.07 -13.01
CA LYS A 278 15.06 -10.34 -11.67
C LYS A 278 16.01 -11.17 -10.82
N HIS A 279 16.65 -12.20 -11.40
CA HIS A 279 17.60 -13.05 -10.69
C HIS A 279 18.85 -12.27 -10.27
N SER A 280 19.45 -11.54 -11.21
CA SER A 280 20.67 -10.76 -10.98
C SER A 280 20.47 -9.68 -9.92
N LEU A 281 19.30 -9.02 -9.90
CA LEU A 281 18.97 -8.03 -8.88
C LEU A 281 18.60 -8.66 -7.53
N ALA A 282 18.00 -9.85 -7.51
CA ALA A 282 17.69 -10.57 -6.29
C ALA A 282 18.94 -11.01 -5.54
N GLU A 283 19.99 -11.45 -6.25
CA GLU A 283 21.31 -11.77 -5.66
C GLU A 283 21.95 -10.57 -4.94
N LEU A 284 21.64 -9.35 -5.40
CA LEU A 284 22.12 -8.09 -4.82
C LEU A 284 21.17 -7.51 -3.75
N GLU A 285 20.15 -8.27 -3.34
CA GLU A 285 19.08 -7.84 -2.41
C GLU A 285 18.32 -6.58 -2.89
N VAL A 286 18.33 -6.30 -4.19
CA VAL A 286 17.58 -5.21 -4.79
C VAL A 286 16.13 -5.66 -4.99
N GLN A 287 15.20 -4.95 -4.35
CA GLN A 287 13.78 -5.28 -4.34
C GLN A 287 12.97 -4.15 -4.98
N ASN A 288 11.78 -4.47 -5.49
CA ASN A 288 10.85 -3.50 -6.09
C ASN A 288 11.41 -2.68 -7.27
N PHE A 289 12.51 -3.12 -7.90
CA PHE A 289 13.06 -2.47 -9.10
C PHE A 289 12.15 -2.66 -10.31
N PHE A 290 11.81 -3.92 -10.63
CA PHE A 290 10.90 -4.27 -11.72
C PHE A 290 9.46 -4.37 -11.23
N VAL A 291 8.56 -3.64 -11.88
CA VAL A 291 7.11 -3.78 -11.70
C VAL A 291 6.54 -4.38 -12.97
N THR A 292 6.03 -5.61 -12.86
CA THR A 292 5.44 -6.36 -13.97
C THR A 292 3.92 -6.44 -13.81
N GLU A 293 3.19 -5.97 -14.81
CA GLU A 293 1.74 -6.03 -14.91
C GLU A 293 1.36 -6.86 -16.15
N TYR A 294 0.07 -7.17 -16.35
CA TYR A 294 -0.35 -7.93 -17.53
C TYR A 294 0.07 -7.21 -18.84
N ASN A 295 0.99 -7.82 -19.59
CA ASN A 295 1.61 -7.29 -20.81
C ASN A 295 2.30 -5.92 -20.68
N ASN A 296 2.66 -5.52 -19.46
CA ASN A 296 3.16 -4.18 -19.17
C ASN A 296 4.35 -4.24 -18.20
N PHE A 297 5.36 -3.44 -18.48
CA PHE A 297 6.62 -3.41 -17.75
C PHE A 297 7.01 -1.99 -17.43
N ARG A 298 7.46 -1.76 -16.21
CA ARG A 298 8.09 -0.51 -15.80
C ARG A 298 9.10 -0.78 -14.71
N ILE A 299 10.00 0.17 -14.51
CA ILE A 299 10.84 0.20 -13.32
C ILE A 299 10.30 1.19 -12.30
N ASN A 300 10.81 1.08 -11.08
CA ASN A 300 10.54 2.01 -10.01
C ASN A 300 11.66 3.08 -9.93
N PRO A 301 11.42 4.31 -10.39
CA PRO A 301 12.47 5.34 -10.44
C PRO A 301 12.93 5.80 -9.05
N GLU A 302 12.16 5.54 -7.99
CA GLU A 302 12.49 6.05 -6.66
C GLU A 302 13.61 5.29 -5.95
N ILE A 303 13.90 4.06 -6.37
CA ILE A 303 14.92 3.21 -5.74
C ILE A 303 16.28 3.26 -6.45
N ILE A 304 16.40 4.08 -7.49
CA ILE A 304 17.60 4.22 -8.30
C ILE A 304 17.98 5.69 -8.41
N LYS A 305 19.29 5.97 -8.32
CA LYS A 305 19.84 7.27 -8.72
C LYS A 305 20.19 7.23 -10.21
N CYS A 306 19.82 8.25 -10.96
CA CYS A 306 19.99 8.29 -12.41
C CYS A 306 20.34 9.71 -12.84
N ASP A 307 21.46 9.87 -13.51
CA ASP A 307 21.93 11.16 -14.06
C ASP A 307 20.89 11.80 -15.02
N TYR A 308 20.22 11.00 -15.84
CA TYR A 308 19.13 11.47 -16.70
C TYR A 308 17.92 11.96 -15.90
N TYR A 309 17.59 11.35 -14.76
CA TYR A 309 16.48 11.83 -13.93
C TYR A 309 16.82 13.14 -13.23
N ASP A 310 18.06 13.25 -12.74
CA ASP A 310 18.58 14.47 -12.12
C ASP A 310 18.60 15.62 -13.18
N PHE A 311 18.96 15.31 -14.43
CA PHE A 311 18.87 16.25 -15.57
C PHE A 311 17.43 16.66 -15.90
N LEU A 312 16.50 15.71 -15.96
CA LEU A 312 15.08 16.03 -16.21
C LEU A 312 14.49 16.93 -15.12
N ALA A 313 14.93 16.75 -13.87
CA ALA A 313 14.54 17.58 -12.73
C ALA A 313 15.21 18.97 -12.71
N GLY A 314 16.18 19.22 -13.60
CA GLY A 314 16.88 20.50 -13.70
C GLY A 314 18.02 20.68 -12.70
N ASP A 315 18.62 19.59 -12.21
CA ASP A 315 19.83 19.68 -11.38
C ASP A 315 20.97 20.32 -12.19
N ARG A 316 21.49 21.44 -11.69
CA ARG A 316 22.56 22.21 -12.33
C ARG A 316 23.81 21.38 -12.55
N GLN A 317 24.11 20.44 -11.67
CA GLN A 317 25.28 19.58 -11.82
C GLN A 317 25.06 18.58 -12.95
N ALA A 318 23.91 17.91 -12.98
CA ALA A 318 23.57 16.94 -14.03
C ALA A 318 23.50 17.59 -15.42
N VAL A 319 22.99 18.83 -15.53
CA VAL A 319 22.97 19.58 -16.80
C VAL A 319 24.39 19.90 -17.29
N LYS A 320 25.32 20.22 -16.38
CA LYS A 320 26.74 20.46 -16.73
C LYS A 320 27.48 19.19 -17.09
N ASP A 321 27.16 18.08 -16.42
CA ASP A 321 27.78 16.78 -16.65
C ASP A 321 27.32 16.15 -17.97
N PHE A 322 26.23 16.64 -18.57
CA PHE A 322 25.75 16.18 -19.87
C PHE A 322 26.61 16.72 -21.02
N THR A 323 27.28 15.82 -21.75
CA THR A 323 28.23 16.15 -22.83
C THR A 323 27.66 15.95 -24.24
N GLY A 324 26.34 15.82 -24.40
CA GLY A 324 25.68 15.56 -25.68
C GLY A 324 25.51 14.08 -26.03
N GLU A 325 26.02 13.17 -25.19
CA GLU A 325 25.86 11.72 -25.40
C GLU A 325 24.87 11.11 -24.42
N PHE A 326 23.86 10.41 -24.94
CA PHE A 326 22.90 9.63 -24.14
C PHE A 326 22.80 8.20 -24.68
N MET A 327 23.15 7.22 -23.84
CA MET A 327 23.12 5.78 -24.11
C MET A 327 23.57 5.41 -25.54
N SER A 328 24.73 5.90 -25.95
CA SER A 328 25.21 5.89 -27.34
C SER A 328 25.37 4.50 -27.96
N GLN A 329 25.39 3.44 -27.15
CA GLN A 329 25.42 2.06 -27.64
C GLN A 329 24.07 1.56 -28.21
N TYR A 330 22.98 2.31 -28.05
CA TYR A 330 21.65 1.88 -28.47
C TYR A 330 21.09 2.82 -29.54
N SER A 331 20.65 2.26 -30.67
CA SER A 331 20.16 3.05 -31.81
C SER A 331 18.93 3.90 -31.49
N TRP A 332 18.03 3.40 -30.63
CA TRP A 332 16.84 4.15 -30.21
C TRP A 332 17.15 5.38 -29.35
N ALA A 333 18.38 5.50 -28.83
CA ALA A 333 18.78 6.60 -27.96
C ALA A 333 19.24 7.85 -28.73
N GLU A 334 19.56 7.73 -30.02
CA GLU A 334 20.04 8.84 -30.86
C GLU A 334 19.04 10.01 -30.89
N ASP A 335 17.77 9.70 -31.16
CA ASP A 335 16.68 10.68 -31.16
C ASP A 335 16.50 11.37 -29.80
N VAL A 336 16.73 10.62 -28.72
CA VAL A 336 16.63 11.12 -27.34
C VAL A 336 17.78 12.06 -27.03
N SER A 337 19.01 11.73 -27.47
CA SER A 337 20.19 12.57 -27.27
C SER A 337 19.99 13.96 -27.88
N ALA A 338 19.48 14.02 -29.12
CA ALA A 338 19.18 15.27 -29.81
C ALA A 338 18.12 16.12 -29.07
N PHE A 339 17.12 15.47 -28.45
CA PHE A 339 16.15 16.15 -27.61
C PHE A 339 16.79 16.73 -26.33
N LEU A 340 17.68 15.97 -25.67
CA LEU A 340 18.33 16.41 -24.44
C LEU A 340 19.31 17.56 -24.67
N GLU A 341 20.03 17.55 -25.79
CA GLU A 341 20.89 18.67 -26.20
C GLU A 341 20.10 19.97 -26.34
N ARG A 342 18.95 19.93 -27.04
CA ARG A 342 18.08 21.10 -27.17
C ARG A 342 17.59 21.61 -25.82
N LYS A 343 17.31 20.71 -24.89
CA LYS A 343 16.86 21.06 -23.53
C LYS A 343 17.99 21.58 -22.65
N ALA A 344 19.24 21.17 -22.86
CA ALA A 344 20.39 21.67 -22.12
C ALA A 344 20.79 23.10 -22.53
N LEU A 345 20.49 23.49 -23.78
CA LEU A 345 20.84 24.79 -24.36
C LEU A 345 19.80 25.90 -24.14
N GLY A 346 18.57 25.55 -23.75
CA GLY A 346 17.46 26.49 -23.49
C GLY A 346 17.20 26.65 -22.01
#